data_AF-A0A967P606-F1
#
_entry.id   AF-A0A967P606-F1
#
_cell.length_a   1.000
_cell.length_b   1.000
_cell.length_c   1.000
_cell.angle_alpha   90.00
_cell.angle_beta   90.00
_cell.angle_gamma   90.00
#
_symmetry.space_group_name_H-M   'P 1'
#
loop_
_entity.id
_entity.type
_entity.pdbx_description
1 polymer ?
#
loop_
_entity_poly.entity_id
_entity_poly.type
_entity_poly.pdbx_seq_one_letter_code
_entity_poly.pdbx_strand_id
1 'polypeptide(L)' 'MLSTFPFGWVRNIDSENWQLLWDSINHKFYAKGAQSKKIIQLADIKDWFESKKFADEVLSDPSKYIPS' A
#
# COMPACT_ATOMS: atom_id res chain seq x y z
N MET A 1 0.32 -5.92 -18.66
CA MET A 1 0.51 -5.98 -17.20
C MET A 1 0.41 -4.54 -16.68
N LEU A 2 -0.81 -4.02 -16.51
CA LEU A 2 -1.13 -2.60 -16.25
C LEU A 2 -2.13 -2.45 -15.09
N SER A 3 -2.22 -3.47 -14.24
CA SER A 3 -3.32 -3.61 -13.26
C SER A 3 -2.91 -3.24 -11.84
N THR A 4 -1.67 -2.77 -11.63
CA THR A 4 -1.20 -2.32 -10.33
C THR A 4 -1.04 -0.81 -10.33
N PHE A 5 -1.79 -0.13 -9.47
CA PHE A 5 -1.82 1.33 -9.35
C PHE A 5 -1.00 1.77 -8.14
N PRO A 6 0.05 2.59 -8.32
CA PRO A 6 0.79 3.15 -7.21
C PRO A 6 0.08 4.36 -6.62
N PHE A 7 -0.02 4.42 -5.29
CA PHE A 7 -0.68 5.52 -4.59
C PHE A 7 0.24 6.41 -3.76
N GLY A 8 1.53 6.10 -3.71
CA GLY A 8 2.53 6.91 -3.04
C GLY A 8 3.51 6.08 -2.22
N TRP A 9 4.27 6.80 -1.39
CA TRP A 9 5.30 6.23 -0.54
C TRP A 9 5.07 6.63 0.90
N VAL A 10 5.01 5.64 1.78
CA VAL A 10 5.22 5.81 3.22
C VAL A 10 6.73 5.80 3.48
N ARG A 11 7.23 6.72 4.30
CA ARG A 11 8.66 6.88 4.55
C ARG A 11 9.03 6.54 5.99
N ASN A 12 10.20 5.94 6.17
CA ASN A 12 10.84 5.68 7.46
C ASN A 12 9.96 4.94 8.49
N ILE A 13 9.16 3.96 8.05
CA ILE A 13 8.46 3.03 8.94
C ILE A 13 9.30 1.77 9.04
N ASP A 14 9.74 1.45 10.26
CA ASP A 14 10.66 0.35 10.55
C ASP A 14 11.95 0.39 9.71
N SER A 15 12.57 1.58 9.65
CA SER A 15 13.76 1.83 8.83
C SER A 15 13.59 1.53 7.32
N GLU A 16 12.35 1.39 6.86
CA GLU A 16 12.00 1.09 5.47
C GLU A 16 11.04 2.13 4.89
N ASN A 17 11.11 2.31 3.57
CA ASN A 17 10.12 3.03 2.78
C ASN A 17 9.20 2.04 2.09
N TRP A 18 7.90 2.29 2.11
CA TRP A 18 6.89 1.38 1.59
C TRP A 18 6.14 2.01 0.43
N GLN A 19 6.12 1.33 -0.72
CA GLN A 19 5.28 1.71 -1.86
C GLN A 19 3.88 1.16 -1.66
N LEU A 20 2.89 2.03 -1.71
CA LEU A 20 1.49 1.64 -1.66
C LEU A 20 1.00 1.28 -3.06
N LEU A 21 0.44 0.09 -3.19
CA LEU A 21 0.07 -0.52 -4.47
C LEU A 21 -1.32 -1.14 -4.37
N TRP A 22 -2.19 -0.87 -5.34
CA TRP A 22 -3.46 -1.59 -5.47
C TRP A 22 -3.47 -2.43 -6.74
N ASP A 23 -3.83 -3.69 -6.63
CA ASP A 23 -4.04 -4.60 -7.74
C ASP A 23 -5.53 -4.66 -8.10
N SER A 24 -5.86 -4.14 -9.27
CA SER A 24 -7.23 -4.09 -9.78
C SER A 24 -7.75 -5.43 -10.30
N ILE A 25 -6.88 -6.41 -10.58
CA ILE A 25 -7.30 -7.76 -10.99
C ILE A 25 -7.71 -8.55 -9.75
N ASN A 26 -6.88 -8.49 -8.71
CA ASN A 26 -7.09 -9.27 -7.50
C ASN A 26 -7.90 -8.52 -6.44
N HIS A 27 -8.21 -7.24 -6.67
CA HIS A 27 -8.92 -6.37 -5.73
C HIS A 27 -8.22 -6.30 -4.38
N LYS A 28 -6.90 -6.09 -4.39
CA LYS A 28 -6.05 -6.16 -3.20
C LYS A 28 -5.13 -4.97 -3.08
N PHE A 29 -4.97 -4.48 -1.86
CA PHE A 29 -4.07 -3.38 -1.53
C PHE A 29 -2.85 -3.89 -0.77
N TYR A 30 -1.68 -3.43 -1.17
CA TYR A 30 -0.39 -3.88 -0.67
C TYR A 30 0.53 -2.72 -0.29
N ALA A 31 1.41 -2.99 0.66
CA ALA A 31 2.61 -2.22 0.90
C ALA A 31 3.84 -3.05 0.48
N LYS A 32 4.71 -2.47 -0.34
CA LYS A 32 5.95 -3.11 -0.79
C LYS A 32 7.17 -2.35 -0.28
N GLY A 33 8.02 -3.02 0.49
CA GLY A 33 9.28 -2.46 1.00
C GLY A 33 10.24 -2.10 -0.13
N ALA A 34 10.83 -0.91 -0.06
CA ALA A 34 11.77 -0.39 -1.06
C ALA A 34 13.06 -1.20 -1.09
N GLN A 35 13.60 -1.58 0.06
CA GLN A 35 14.89 -2.24 0.22
C GLN A 35 14.69 -3.75 0.37
N SER A 36 13.88 -4.19 1.34
CA SER A 36 13.64 -5.60 1.65
C SER A 36 12.87 -6.33 0.55
N LYS A 37 12.12 -5.58 -0.28
CA LYS A 37 11.13 -6.10 -1.24
C LYS A 37 10.01 -6.92 -0.60
N LYS A 38 9.88 -6.88 0.73
CA LYS A 38 8.77 -7.51 1.48
C LYS A 38 7.44 -6.93 0.99
N ILE A 39 6.45 -7.80 0.84
CA ILE A 39 5.09 -7.41 0.43
C ILE A 39 4.15 -7.76 1.58
N ILE A 40 3.36 -6.79 2.00
CA ILE A 40 2.33 -6.95 3.03
C ILE A 40 0.99 -6.62 2.37
N GLN A 41 0.03 -7.54 2.47
CA GLN A 41 -1.36 -7.24 2.09
C GLN A 41 -1.99 -6.42 3.22
N LEU A 42 -2.50 -5.24 2.89
CA LEU A 42 -3.13 -4.33 3.85
C LEU A 42 -4.65 -4.49 3.89
N ALA A 43 -5.30 -4.70 2.74
CA ALA A 43 -6.75 -4.81 2.63
C ALA A 43 -7.17 -5.49 1.31
N ASP A 44 -8.40 -6.00 1.27
CA ASP A 44 -9.11 -6.33 0.03
C ASP A 44 -10.01 -5.15 -0.35
N ILE A 45 -9.83 -4.57 -1.54
CA ILE A 45 -10.54 -3.37 -2.01
C ILE A 45 -10.96 -3.56 -3.46
N LYS A 46 -12.27 -3.44 -3.72
CA LYS A 46 -12.87 -3.79 -5.01
C LYS A 46 -12.72 -2.71 -6.06
N ASP A 47 -12.71 -1.45 -5.68
CA ASP A 47 -12.68 -0.36 -6.64
C ASP A 47 -11.52 0.62 -6.42
N TRP A 48 -11.26 1.37 -7.49
CA TRP A 48 -10.16 2.32 -7.51
C TRP A 48 -10.38 3.51 -6.57
N PHE A 49 -11.63 3.94 -6.38
CA PHE A 49 -11.93 5.11 -5.56
C PHE A 49 -11.73 4.81 -4.07
N GLU A 50 -12.21 3.67 -3.60
CA GLU A 50 -11.96 3.14 -2.26
C GLU A 50 -10.46 2.93 -2.04
N SER A 51 -9.72 2.43 -3.04
CA SER A 51 -8.27 2.22 -2.88
C SER A 51 -7.51 3.54 -2.77
N LYS A 52 -7.95 4.59 -3.48
CA LYS A 52 -7.40 5.94 -3.30
C LYS A 52 -7.65 6.48 -1.90
N LYS A 53 -8.88 6.38 -1.40
CA LYS A 53 -9.24 6.82 -0.05
C LYS A 53 -8.44 6.05 1.01
N PHE A 54 -8.33 4.73 0.87
CA PHE A 54 -7.56 3.88 1.76
C PHE A 54 -6.07 4.25 1.74
N ALA A 55 -5.50 4.54 0.56
CA ALA A 55 -4.12 4.99 0.47
C ALA A 55 -3.89 6.31 1.24
N ASP A 56 -4.83 7.26 1.13
CA ASP A 56 -4.75 8.52 1.87
C ASP A 56 -4.85 8.30 3.39
N GLU A 57 -5.68 7.35 3.84
CA GLU A 57 -5.74 6.93 5.26
C GLU A 57 -4.40 6.34 5.72
N VAL A 58 -3.81 5.42 4.94
CA VAL A 58 -2.50 4.82 5.25
C VAL A 58 -1.40 5.86 5.28
N LEU A 59 -1.41 6.84 4.37
CA LEU A 59 -0.44 7.93 4.37
C LEU A 59 -0.59 8.86 5.59
N SER A 60 -1.79 9.02 6.11
CA SER A 60 -2.06 9.85 7.29
C SER A 60 -1.60 9.22 8.60
N ASP A 61 -1.72 7.90 8.75
CA ASP A 61 -1.26 7.14 9.92
C ASP A 61 -0.74 5.76 9.50
N PRO A 62 0.50 5.67 9.00
CA PRO A 62 1.03 4.41 8.47
C PRO A 62 1.26 3.34 9.54
N SER A 63 1.55 3.74 10.78
CA SER A 63 1.82 2.86 11.92
C SER A 63 0.66 1.92 12.25
N LYS A 64 -0.57 2.32 11.92
CA LYS A 64 -1.76 1.49 12.12
C LYS A 64 -1.86 0.32 11.15
N TYR A 65 -1.25 0.42 9.97
CA TYR A 65 -1.44 -0.51 8.87
C TYR A 65 -0.18 -1.32 8.54
N ILE A 66 1.00 -0.70 8.68
CA ILE A 66 2.28 -1.33 8.39
C ILE A 66 2.90 -1.73 9.73
N PRO A 67 3.02 -3.03 10.02
CA PRO A 67 3.64 -3.48 11.27
C PRO A 67 5.11 -3.08 11.27
N SER A 68 5.52 -2.48 12.39
CA SER A 68 6.92 -2.26 12.78
C SER A 68 7.59 -3.53 13.25
#